data_AF-A0A2A5T0V4-F1
#
_entry.id   AF-A0A2A5T0V4-F1
#
_cell.length_a   1.000
_cell.length_b   1.000
_cell.length_c   1.000
_cell.angle_alpha   90.00
_cell.angle_beta   90.00
_cell.angle_gamma   90.00
#
_symmetry.space_group_name_H-M   'P 1'
#
loop_
_entity.id
_entity.type
_entity.pdbx_description
1 polymer ?
#
loop_
_entity_poly.entity_id
_entity_poly.type
_entity_poly.pdbx_seq_one_letter_code
_entity_poly.pdbx_strand_id
1 'polypeptide(L)'
;MEFTHCHQVFELPKKSLYITEYQLFHGWCWHCNYPVQANLPDDPPSGQLDPRRLSHIVVLFCQYPLSICKIKRPFMDQYGTHFSI
;
A
#
# COMPACT_ATOMS: atom_id res chain seq x y z
N MET A 1 -36.49 -38.46 -17.52
CA MET A 1 -35.04 -38.38 -17.29
C MET A 1 -34.80 -37.02 -16.66
N GLU A 2 -34.68 -36.97 -15.33
CA GLU A 2 -34.54 -35.70 -14.59
C GLU A 2 -33.05 -35.40 -14.43
N PHE A 3 -32.59 -34.29 -15.00
CA PHE A 3 -31.23 -33.81 -14.82
C PHE A 3 -31.20 -32.86 -13.63
N THR A 4 -30.75 -33.35 -12.47
CA THR A 4 -30.50 -32.49 -11.31
C THR A 4 -29.17 -31.76 -11.50
N HIS A 5 -29.24 -30.44 -11.69
CA HIS A 5 -28.07 -29.58 -11.80
C HIS A 5 -27.59 -29.17 -10.41
N CYS A 6 -26.43 -29.66 -9.98
CA CYS A 6 -25.83 -29.29 -8.70
C CYS A 6 -25.07 -27.96 -8.84
N HIS A 7 -25.51 -26.93 -8.12
CA HIS A 7 -24.78 -25.67 -8.03
C HIS A 7 -23.69 -25.78 -6.96
N GLN A 8 -22.43 -25.76 -7.39
CA GLN A 8 -21.28 -25.78 -6.49
C GLN A 8 -21.06 -24.37 -5.93
N VAL A 9 -21.23 -24.22 -4.61
CA VAL A 9 -20.97 -22.98 -3.88
C VAL A 9 -19.60 -23.06 -3.24
N PHE A 10 -18.82 -21.98 -3.36
CA PHE A 10 -17.57 -21.80 -2.61
C PHE A 10 -17.78 -20.63 -1.64
N GLU A 11 -17.86 -20.92 -0.36
CA GLU A 11 -17.85 -19.86 0.66
C GLU A 11 -16.44 -19.26 0.73
N LEU A 12 -16.32 -17.98 0.38
CA LEU A 12 -15.05 -17.27 0.50
C LEU A 12 -14.80 -16.94 1.98
N PRO A 13 -13.63 -17.26 2.55
CA PRO A 13 -13.31 -16.90 3.92
C PRO A 13 -13.28 -15.37 4.07
N LYS A 14 -13.80 -14.86 5.19
CA LYS A 14 -13.74 -13.43 5.51
C LYS A 14 -12.28 -12.98 5.58
N LYS A 15 -11.85 -12.20 4.59
CA LYS A 15 -10.50 -11.64 4.53
C LYS A 15 -10.47 -10.31 5.26
N SER A 16 -9.60 -10.17 6.27
CA SER A 16 -9.33 -8.88 6.90
C SER A 16 -8.66 -7.96 5.90
N LEU A 17 -9.23 -6.76 5.69
CA LEU A 17 -8.65 -5.75 4.82
C LEU A 17 -7.52 -5.06 5.59
N TYR A 18 -6.28 -5.23 5.11
CA TYR A 18 -5.12 -4.48 5.57
C TYR A 18 -4.78 -3.45 4.50
N ILE A 19 -4.96 -2.16 4.82
CA ILE A 19 -4.70 -1.05 3.90
C ILE A 19 -3.20 -0.78 3.93
N THR A 20 -2.51 -1.03 2.81
CA THR A 20 -1.06 -0.79 2.68
C THR A 20 -0.73 0.60 2.15
N GLU A 21 -1.62 1.20 1.36
CA GLU A 21 -1.40 2.52 0.75
C GLU A 21 -2.70 3.25 0.41
N TYR A 22 -2.64 4.58 0.43
CA TYR A 22 -3.66 5.44 -0.16
C TYR A 22 -3.09 6.09 -1.41
N GLN A 23 -3.63 5.74 -2.58
CA GLN A 23 -3.27 6.41 -3.82
C GLN A 23 -4.12 7.67 -4.00
N LEU A 24 -3.51 8.83 -3.84
CA LEU A 24 -4.18 10.10 -4.10
C LEU A 24 -4.13 10.42 -5.59
N PHE A 25 -5.30 10.52 -6.21
CA PHE A 25 -5.43 10.95 -7.58
C PHE A 25 -5.47 12.48 -7.65
N HIS A 26 -4.86 13.04 -8.69
CA HIS A 26 -4.93 14.45 -9.03
C HIS A 26 -5.51 14.59 -10.43
N GLY A 27 -6.21 15.68 -10.67
CA GLY A 27 -6.85 15.96 -11.95
C GLY A 27 -7.15 17.44 -12.10
N TRP A 28 -7.84 17.78 -13.18
CA TRP A 28 -8.24 19.14 -13.49
C TRP A 28 -9.75 19.27 -13.42
N CYS A 29 -10.22 20.30 -12.74
CA CYS A 29 -11.64 20.65 -12.71
C CYS A 29 -12.13 21.00 -14.11
N TRP A 30 -13.10 20.26 -14.66
CA TRP A 30 -13.58 20.52 -16.02
C TRP A 30 -14.24 21.90 -16.18
N HIS A 31 -14.84 22.42 -15.10
CA HIS A 31 -15.53 23.71 -15.12
C HIS A 31 -14.60 24.91 -14.88
N CYS A 32 -13.63 24.74 -13.98
CA CYS A 32 -12.83 25.83 -13.42
C CYS A 32 -11.35 25.76 -13.82
N ASN A 33 -10.93 24.67 -14.45
CA ASN A 33 -9.57 24.39 -14.92
C ASN A 33 -8.47 24.58 -13.86
N TYR A 34 -8.84 24.43 -12.59
CA TYR A 34 -7.89 24.38 -11.48
C TYR A 34 -7.46 22.94 -11.19
N PRO A 35 -6.20 22.72 -10.76
CA PRO A 35 -5.76 21.42 -10.28
C PRO A 35 -6.51 21.07 -9.00
N VAL A 36 -7.05 19.86 -8.94
CA VAL A 36 -7.74 19.29 -7.78
C VAL A 36 -7.02 17.99 -7.40
N GLN A 37 -6.76 17.81 -6.11
CA GLN A 37 -6.17 16.59 -5.55
C GLN A 37 -7.14 15.96 -4.56
N ALA A 38 -7.21 14.63 -4.55
CA ALA A 38 -7.96 13.89 -3.54
C ALA A 38 -7.38 14.12 -2.13
N ASN A 39 -8.25 14.29 -1.14
CA ASN A 39 -7.84 14.39 0.27
C ASN A 39 -7.52 13.00 0.83
N LEU A 40 -6.62 12.95 1.82
CA LEU A 40 -6.47 11.76 2.67
C LEU A 40 -7.76 11.55 3.49
N PRO A 41 -8.07 10.30 3.88
CA PRO A 41 -9.13 10.03 4.85
C PRO A 41 -8.82 10.70 6.20
N ASP A 42 -9.86 10.98 6.98
CA ASP A 42 -9.77 11.75 8.23
C ASP A 42 -8.90 11.06 9.31
N ASP A 43 -8.84 9.72 9.30
CA ASP A 43 -8.06 8.91 10.24
C ASP A 43 -6.96 8.11 9.52
N PRO A 44 -5.91 8.76 8.96
CA PRO A 44 -4.80 8.01 8.39
C PRO A 44 -4.03 7.32 9.53
N PRO A 45 -3.60 6.05 9.36
CA PRO A 45 -2.77 5.39 10.36
C PRO A 45 -1.49 6.20 10.59
N SER A 46 -1.29 6.66 11.82
CA SER A 46 -0.28 7.66 12.21
C SER A 46 1.17 7.15 12.22
N GLY A 47 1.47 6.03 11.56
CA GLY A 47 2.65 5.22 11.87
C GLY A 47 3.37 4.64 10.66
N GLN A 48 3.40 5.36 9.53
CA GLN A 48 3.99 4.77 8.32
C GLN A 48 5.51 4.57 8.46
N LEU A 49 6.27 5.60 8.91
CA LEU A 49 7.70 5.49 9.21
C LEU A 49 8.17 6.63 10.12
N ASP A 50 8.80 6.32 11.26
CA ASP A 50 9.42 7.31 12.14
C ASP A 50 10.64 7.99 11.45
N PRO A 51 10.93 9.29 11.68
CA PRO A 51 12.08 9.99 11.09
C PRO A 51 13.44 9.30 11.28
N ARG A 52 13.63 8.59 12.40
CA ARG A 52 14.83 7.80 12.66
C ARG A 52 14.92 6.59 11.73
N ARG A 53 13.79 5.99 11.35
CA ARG A 53 13.77 4.85 10.42
C ARG A 53 14.01 5.32 8.97
N LEU A 54 13.52 6.50 8.62
CA LEU A 54 13.79 7.14 7.32
C LEU A 54 15.27 7.47 7.14
N SER A 55 15.96 8.00 8.17
CA SER A 55 17.39 8.29 8.06
C SER A 55 18.23 7.02 7.84
N HIS A 56 17.84 5.90 8.46
CA HIS A 56 18.50 4.61 8.24
C HIS A 56 18.32 4.10 6.80
N ILE A 57 17.14 4.28 6.20
CA ILE A 57 16.89 3.95 4.79
C ILE A 57 17.81 4.77 3.88
N VAL A 58 17.89 6.08 4.09
CA VAL A 58 18.74 6.98 3.29
C VAL A 58 20.22 6.58 3.39
N VAL A 59 20.69 6.24 4.60
CA VAL A 59 22.07 5.76 4.80
C VAL A 59 22.30 4.46 4.03
N LEU A 60 21.36 3.52 4.05
CA LEU A 60 21.47 2.26 3.29
C LEU A 60 21.50 2.49 1.77
N PHE A 61 20.72 3.44 1.26
CA PHE A 61 20.73 3.83 -0.16
C PHE A 61 22.02 4.53 -0.57
N CYS A 62 22.59 5.37 0.29
CA CYS A 62 23.78 6.14 -0.02
C CYS A 62 25.08 5.33 0.14
N GLN A 63 25.15 4.45 1.15
CA GLN A 63 26.39 3.72 1.46
C GLN A 63 26.53 2.40 0.70
N TYR A 64 25.41 1.82 0.24
CA TYR A 64 25.44 0.54 -0.46
C TYR A 64 24.74 0.66 -1.82
N PRO A 65 25.32 0.11 -2.91
CA PRO A 65 24.66 0.02 -4.21
C PRO A 65 23.61 -1.10 -4.20
N LEU A 66 22.63 -0.96 -3.32
CA LEU A 66 21.50 -1.88 -3.19
C LEU A 66 20.35 -1.32 -4.01
N SER A 67 19.73 -2.19 -4.82
CA SER A 67 18.47 -1.83 -5.44
C SER A 67 17.39 -1.67 -4.38
N ILE A 68 16.37 -0.85 -4.66
CA ILE A 68 15.19 -0.66 -3.80
C ILE A 68 14.61 -2.01 -3.35
N CYS A 69 14.57 -3.00 -4.25
CA CYS A 69 14.10 -4.36 -3.95
C CYS A 69 14.95 -5.11 -2.91
N LYS A 70 16.27 -4.84 -2.86
CA LYS A 70 17.17 -5.47 -1.89
C LYS A 70 17.06 -4.84 -0.50
N ILE A 71 16.71 -3.55 -0.40
CA ILE A 71 16.51 -2.85 0.88
C ILE A 71 15.15 -3.23 1.51
N LYS A 72 14.15 -3.56 0.68
CA LYS A 72 12.81 -3.97 1.16
C LYS A 72 12.87 -5.18 2.10
N ARG A 73 13.62 -6.23 1.77
CA ARG A 73 13.70 -7.44 2.61
C ARG A 73 14.26 -7.15 4.01
N PRO A 74 15.46 -6.57 4.18
CA PRO A 74 15.98 -6.20 5.49
C PRO A 74 15.05 -5.26 6.26
N PHE A 75 14.37 -4.36 5.57
CA PHE A 75 13.45 -3.45 6.23
C PHE A 75 12.17 -4.17 6.72
N MET A 76 11.62 -5.07 5.91
CA MET A 76 10.49 -5.93 6.32
C MET A 76 10.88 -6.80 7.52
N ASP A 77 12.07 -7.38 7.51
CA ASP A 77 12.58 -8.23 8.59
C ASP A 77 12.83 -7.46 9.89
N GLN A 78 13.30 -6.20 9.80
CA GLN A 78 13.60 -5.38 10.98
C GLN A 78 12.39 -4.64 11.55
N TYR A 79 11.42 -4.27 10.72
CA TYR A 79 10.34 -3.34 11.11
C TYR A 79 8.93 -3.90 10.92
N GLY A 80 8.75 -5.07 10.29
CA GLY A 80 7.44 -5.69 10.05
C GLY A 80 6.52 -4.89 9.13
N THR A 81 7.06 -3.93 8.39
CA THR A 81 6.28 -3.02 7.51
C THR A 81 6.20 -3.55 6.09
N HIS A 82 5.00 -3.60 5.51
CA HIS A 82 4.79 -3.89 4.09
C HIS A 82 4.91 -2.60 3.27
N PHE A 83 5.82 -2.58 2.29
CA PHE A 83 5.94 -1.48 1.32
C PHE A 83 5.21 -1.83 0.03
N SER A 84 4.33 -0.95 -0.41
CA SER A 84 3.93 -0.89 -1.82
C SER A 84 5.07 -0.32 -2.67
N ILE A 85 5.07 -0.66 -3.97
CA ILE A 85 6.29 -0.70 -4.81
C ILE A 85 7.04 0.61 -4.91
#